data_AF-A0A1E5WKI8-F1
#
_entry.id   AF-A0A1E5WKI8-F1
#
_cell.length_a   1.000
_cell.length_b   1.000
_cell.length_c   1.000
_cell.angle_alpha   90.00
_cell.angle_beta   90.00
_cell.angle_gamma   90.00
#
_symmetry.space_group_name_H-M   'P 1'
#
loop_
_entity.id
_entity.type
_entity.pdbx_description
1 polymer ?
#
loop_
_entity_poly.entity_id
_entity_poly.type
_entity_poly.pdbx_seq_one_letter_code
_entity_poly.pdbx_strand_id
1 'polypeptide(L)'
;MEGRSGGAWHMLQGPAGVPVAGLPIGFRFRPTDEELLLHYLRRKALACPLPTGIIPDADLACLPSLKNLAHEAAVERRGRRGVKS
;
A
#
# COMPACT_ATOMS: atom_id res chain seq x y z
N MET A 1 -19.29 23.47 31.64
CA MET A 1 -18.17 22.72 32.22
C MET A 1 -18.13 21.36 31.54
N GLU A 2 -16.95 20.99 31.06
CA GLU A 2 -16.55 19.82 30.24
C GLU A 2 -17.62 18.88 29.67
N GLY A 3 -17.58 18.50 28.39
CA GLY A 3 -16.38 18.13 27.65
C GLY A 3 -16.38 16.61 27.46
N ARG A 4 -16.69 16.16 26.24
CA ARG A 4 -16.44 14.77 25.80
C ARG A 4 -15.88 14.81 24.38
N SER A 5 -14.58 15.07 24.34
CA SER A 5 -13.59 14.62 23.37
C SER A 5 -14.12 14.09 22.03
N GLY A 6 -14.16 14.98 21.02
CA GLY A 6 -14.03 14.61 19.62
C GLY A 6 -12.55 14.43 19.28
N GLY A 7 -11.91 13.40 19.83
CA GLY A 7 -10.48 13.15 19.68
C GLY A 7 -10.20 11.88 18.87
N ALA A 8 -9.84 12.04 17.59
CA ALA A 8 -8.87 11.20 16.84
C ALA A 8 -8.90 11.45 15.33
N TRP A 9 -9.98 12.00 14.76
CA TRP A 9 -10.05 12.28 13.32
C TRP A 9 -9.39 13.62 12.91
N HIS A 10 -8.99 14.44 13.88
CA HIS A 10 -8.39 15.76 13.63
C HIS A 10 -6.86 15.75 13.47
N MET A 11 -6.17 14.63 13.70
CA MET A 11 -4.69 14.55 13.61
C MET A 11 -4.13 13.87 12.35
N LEU A 12 -4.98 13.50 11.38
CA LEU A 12 -4.56 13.07 10.04
C LEU A 12 -4.95 14.05 8.94
N GLN A 13 -5.48 15.22 9.30
CA GLN A 13 -5.59 16.34 8.38
C GLN A 13 -4.30 17.17 8.46
N GLY A 14 -3.23 16.64 7.86
CA GLY A 14 -2.22 17.49 7.24
C GLY A 14 -2.89 18.37 6.17
N PRO A 15 -2.26 19.48 5.73
CA PRO A 15 -2.91 20.46 4.86
C PRO A 15 -3.67 19.77 3.74
N ALA A 16 -4.98 19.99 3.77
CA ALA A 16 -6.00 19.37 2.94
C ALA A 16 -5.48 19.16 1.52
N GLY A 17 -5.52 17.90 1.07
CA GLY A 17 -5.37 17.46 -0.31
C GLY A 17 -4.71 18.48 -1.23
N VAL A 18 -3.42 18.76 -1.03
CA VAL A 18 -2.69 19.58 -1.98
C VAL A 18 -2.86 18.88 -3.32
N PRO A 19 -3.56 19.48 -4.31
CA PRO A 19 -3.40 18.98 -5.66
C PRO A 19 -1.89 18.99 -5.91
N VAL A 20 -1.36 17.94 -6.52
CA VAL A 20 0.01 18.01 -7.05
C VAL A 20 0.04 19.29 -7.87
N ALA A 21 0.75 20.32 -7.37
CA ALA A 21 0.49 21.70 -7.74
C ALA A 21 0.60 21.83 -9.27
N GLY A 22 -0.51 22.16 -9.92
CA GLY A 22 -0.57 22.35 -11.38
C GLY A 22 -1.16 21.21 -12.22
N LEU A 23 -1.63 20.10 -11.64
CA LEU A 23 -2.35 19.09 -12.42
C LEU A 23 -3.84 19.46 -12.57
N PRO A 24 -4.41 19.37 -13.79
CA PRO A 24 -5.84 19.58 -14.00
C PRO A 24 -6.71 18.65 -13.14
N ILE A 25 -7.90 19.12 -12.79
CA ILE A 25 -8.89 18.29 -12.10
C ILE A 25 -9.20 17.04 -12.93
N GLY A 26 -9.18 15.87 -12.29
CA GLY A 26 -9.37 14.59 -12.97
C GLY A 26 -8.09 13.91 -13.46
N PHE A 27 -6.91 14.52 -13.29
CA PHE A 27 -5.65 13.81 -13.52
C PHE A 27 -5.50 12.65 -12.52
N ARG A 28 -5.18 11.46 -13.03
CA ARG A 28 -5.04 10.24 -12.21
C ARG A 28 -3.71 9.59 -12.50
N PHE A 29 -3.11 9.04 -11.46
CA PHE A 29 -1.94 8.20 -11.59
C PHE A 29 -2.31 6.89 -12.32
N ARG A 30 -1.78 6.72 -13.53
CA ARG A 30 -1.97 5.56 -14.43
C ARG A 30 -0.64 5.20 -15.10
N PRO A 31 0.39 4.79 -14.33
CA PRO A 31 1.68 4.45 -14.93
C PRO A 31 1.56 3.18 -15.78
N THR A 32 2.42 3.08 -16.79
CA THR A 32 2.72 1.78 -17.43
C THR A 32 3.62 0.94 -16.53
N ASP A 33 3.79 -0.35 -16.85
CA ASP A 33 4.66 -1.26 -16.10
C ASP A 33 6.12 -0.76 -16.09
N GLU A 34 6.60 -0.25 -17.22
CA GLU A 34 7.94 0.31 -17.36
C GLU A 34 8.11 1.58 -16.52
N GLU A 35 7.12 2.47 -16.55
CA GLU A 35 7.11 3.68 -15.74
C GLU A 35 7.13 3.35 -14.25
N LEU A 36 6.28 2.41 -13.82
CA LEU A 36 6.22 1.94 -12.44
C LEU A 36 7.56 1.37 -11.98
N LEU A 37 8.17 0.50 -12.79
CA LEU A 37 9.43 -0.15 -12.44
C LEU A 37 10.60 0.85 -12.39
N LEU A 38 10.81 1.61 -13.46
CA LEU A 38 12.00 2.45 -13.62
C LEU A 38 11.96 3.72 -12.76
N HIS A 39 10.79 4.35 -12.66
CA HIS A 39 10.67 5.66 -12.03
C HIS A 39 10.25 5.59 -10.57
N TYR A 40 9.61 4.50 -10.14
CA TYR A 40 9.12 4.37 -8.78
C TYR A 40 9.82 3.26 -8.01
N LEU A 41 9.66 2.00 -8.44
CA LEU A 41 10.14 0.85 -7.68
C LEU A 41 11.67 0.80 -7.59
N ARG A 42 12.36 0.96 -8.72
CA ARG A 42 13.84 0.96 -8.76
C ARG A 42 14.43 2.10 -7.95
N ARG A 43 13.86 3.30 -8.05
CA ARG A 43 14.33 4.46 -7.29
C ARG A 43 14.13 4.27 -5.79
N LYS A 44 12.97 3.75 -5.37
CA LYS A 44 12.69 3.43 -3.97
C LYS A 44 13.69 2.41 -3.42
N ALA A 45 13.98 1.34 -4.17
CA ALA A 45 14.96 0.32 -3.78
C ALA A 45 16.38 0.88 -3.61
N LEU A 46 16.72 1.91 -4.39
CA LEU A 46 18.02 2.62 -4.33
C LEU A 46 17.99 3.85 -3.41
N ALA A 47 16.93 4.04 -2.62
CA ALA A 47 16.70 5.23 -1.78
C ALA A 47 16.86 6.57 -2.52
N CYS A 48 16.61 6.58 -3.84
CA CYS A 48 16.66 7.78 -4.66
C CYS A 48 15.34 8.54 -4.59
N PRO A 49 15.34 9.88 -4.75
CA PRO A 49 14.13 10.69 -4.77
C PRO A 49 13.13 10.20 -5.84
N LEU A 50 11.88 9.99 -5.41
CA LEU A 50 10.79 9.65 -6.30
C LEU A 50 10.32 10.90 -7.06
N PRO A 51 9.89 10.78 -8.34
CA PRO A 51 9.35 11.89 -9.10
C PRO A 51 8.17 12.57 -8.40
N THR A 52 7.42 11.80 -7.60
CA THR A 52 6.28 12.26 -6.84
C THR A 52 6.21 11.47 -5.52
N GLY A 53 6.00 12.14 -4.39
CA GLY A 53 5.93 11.53 -3.05
C GLY A 53 4.58 10.87 -2.73
N ILE A 54 3.83 10.44 -3.74
CA ILE A 54 2.43 9.95 -3.60
C ILE A 54 2.32 8.47 -3.22
N ILE A 55 3.42 7.71 -3.22
CA ILE A 55 3.39 6.28 -2.87
C ILE A 55 3.69 6.12 -1.36
N PRO A 56 2.69 5.77 -0.52
CA PRO A 56 2.92 5.54 0.90
C PRO A 56 3.67 4.21 1.13
N ASP A 57 4.39 4.13 2.24
CA ASP A 57 4.91 2.87 2.75
C ASP A 57 3.78 2.06 3.39
N ALA A 58 3.70 0.77 3.04
CA ALA A 58 2.70 -0.14 3.56
C ALA A 58 3.29 -1.54 3.76
N ASP A 59 2.94 -2.17 4.87
CA ASP A 59 3.20 -3.59 5.08
C ASP A 59 2.12 -4.41 4.38
N LEU A 60 2.50 -5.04 3.26
CA LEU A 60 1.59 -5.86 2.46
C LEU A 60 1.16 -7.13 3.18
N ALA A 61 1.95 -7.66 4.13
CA ALA A 61 1.60 -8.86 4.88
C ALA A 61 0.41 -8.65 5.82
N CYS A 62 0.19 -7.41 6.24
CA CYS A 62 -0.94 -7.06 7.10
C CYS A 62 -2.26 -6.91 6.31
N LEU A 63 -2.23 -6.83 4.98
CA LEU A 63 -3.43 -6.65 4.16
C LEU A 63 -4.36 -7.87 4.23
N PRO A 64 -5.61 -7.72 4.73
CA PRO A 64 -6.55 -8.82 4.93
C PRO A 64 -6.78 -9.64 3.64
N SER A 65 -6.84 -8.97 2.50
CA SER A 65 -7.09 -9.58 1.19
C SER A 65 -5.95 -10.48 0.71
N LEU A 66 -4.71 -10.28 1.18
CA LEU A 66 -3.56 -11.12 0.82
C LEU A 66 -3.37 -12.31 1.77
N LYS A 67 -3.92 -12.24 3.00
CA LYS A 67 -3.80 -13.32 4.00
C LYS A 67 -4.51 -14.60 3.55
N ASN A 68 -5.63 -14.47 2.84
CA ASN A 68 -6.42 -15.60 2.37
C ASN A 68 -5.67 -16.44 1.31
N LEU A 69 -4.79 -15.81 0.51
CA LEU A 69 -3.98 -16.51 -0.48
C LEU A 69 -2.88 -17.38 0.15
N ALA A 70 -2.33 -16.95 1.29
CA ALA A 70 -1.36 -17.72 2.05
C ALA A 70 -1.97 -18.95 2.73
N HIS A 71 -3.23 -18.87 3.16
CA HIS A 71 -3.95 -20.01 3.73
C HIS A 71 -4.17 -21.11 2.69
N GLU A 72 -4.65 -20.77 1.48
CA GLU A 72 -4.86 -21.73 0.40
C GLU A 72 -3.55 -22.43 -0.03
N ALA A 73 -2.45 -21.67 -0.13
CA ALA A 73 -1.13 -22.23 -0.45
C ALA A 73 -0.56 -23.15 0.65
N ALA A 74 -1.05 -23.07 1.88
CA ALA A 74 -0.65 -23.92 3.00
C ALA A 74 -1.51 -25.20 3.11
N VAL A 75 -2.79 -25.14 2.74
CA VAL A 75 -3.71 -26.28 2.73
C VAL A 75 -3.26 -27.36 1.74
N GLU A 76 -2.79 -26.97 0.55
CA GLU A 76 -2.24 -27.86 -0.49
C GLU A 76 -1.10 -28.77 0.04
N ARG A 77 -0.27 -28.24 0.96
CA ARG A 77 0.89 -28.98 1.52
C ARG A 77 0.50 -30.04 2.56
N ARG A 78 -0.74 -30.06 3.05
CA ARG A 78 -1.19 -30.99 4.09
C ARG A 78 -1.73 -32.32 3.53
N GLY A 79 -1.89 -32.46 2.21
CA GLY A 79 -2.48 -33.65 1.57
C GLY A 79 -1.56 -34.85 1.30
N ARG A 80 -0.23 -34.78 1.55
CA ARG A 80 0.73 -35.86 1.17
C ARG A 80 1.46 -36.52 2.35
N ARG A 81 0.75 -36.88 3.42
CA ARG A 81 1.33 -37.74 4.47
C ARG A 81 0.32 -38.79 4.92
N GLY A 82 0.47 -40.02 4.42
CA GLY A 82 -0.25 -41.16 4.95
C GLY A 82 -0.29 -42.40 4.07
N VAL A 83 0.85 -42.96 3.65
CA VAL A 83 0.95 -44.40 3.31
C VAL A 83 2.37 -44.90 3.64
N LYS A 84 2.57 -45.34 4.87
CA LYS A 84 3.58 -46.31 5.36
C LYS A 84 3.01 -46.82 6.69
N SER A 85 2.92 -48.11 7.01
CA SER A 85 3.44 -49.36 6.45
C SER A 85 2.52 -50.49 6.89
#